data_AF-A0A917I1K1-F1
#
_entry.id   AF-A0A917I1K1-F1
#
_cell.length_a   1.000
_cell.length_b   1.000
_cell.length_c   1.000
_cell.angle_alpha   90.00
_cell.angle_beta   90.00
_cell.angle_gamma   90.00
#
_symmetry.space_group_name_H-M   'P 1'
#
loop_
_entity.id
_entity.type
_entity.pdbx_description
1 polymer ?
#
loop_
_entity_poly.entity_id
_entity_poly.type
_entity_poly.pdbx_seq_one_letter_code
_entity_poly.pdbx_strand_id
1 'polypeptide(L)'
;MKKENVKQTVKIRHPQDLITLNPDIIVRIEIYLRDYTFQFTDLNADLIIRAEGCAFPNLSRIQGSLSIDARNGDFPELTAIEGNLTLHYAAELDKLEHVGGDLKSQVDFDFKNDIDFRHRISLTKCQLKVMGQPVPGTAKTRFISIAHQDQVMDLPTDGVFNLKVTGNNITIWHKEIHGKIILTGYNTRFPNLTHVKGSLHMGSGVRENLQYGYGTYYFPQLKEVGGNLLVKRSRVDFEKLEKIHGELLHEDNFGAEVCLEFPRLRYMKRYRNSYNLVAEQLERISFYDSCYTNSVVLPKLKQIDNYVYNEKLEIDKFAKNIYFRLNQNGGLYVSKDGFMRYEPNWRNANRLKPLPLKKAISIFKLKYKTFDEFLANDVLRNWQIHEHRDFYRILLKIERLWKQVKAFRPKELMAINIFRSNPFMAELYERYVPLSFLMDNSYSAITSEEIVSVRCYSRELKDFSWQPVTFRVYELFPPQISRHQHNYVRISLEAILNKELPDGQPLYFVMWINPVNGTEEWDLVDAGHKNEALSAYASLFDVHENVIAKLTALKRINQEIFCELSEEIIPSGTKRTLSTKELVDFFVIEI
;
A
#
# COMPACT_ATOMS: atom_id res chain seq x y z
N MET A 1 8.58 31.93 -3.19
CA MET A 1 8.21 30.97 -2.13
C MET A 1 6.72 30.68 -2.20
N LYS A 2 6.31 29.55 -2.81
CA LYS A 2 4.92 29.06 -2.73
C LYS A 2 4.87 27.99 -1.63
N LYS A 3 4.16 28.25 -0.53
CA LYS A 3 3.91 27.26 0.52
C LYS A 3 3.14 26.09 -0.10
N GLU A 4 3.70 24.88 -0.03
CA GLU A 4 2.99 23.64 -0.39
C GLU A 4 1.79 23.48 0.56
N ASN A 5 0.56 23.37 0.02
CA ASN A 5 -0.66 23.13 0.80
C ASN A 5 -0.62 21.74 1.44
N VAL A 6 -0.09 21.66 2.66
CA VAL A 6 -0.14 20.46 3.51
C VAL A 6 -1.61 20.20 3.86
N LYS A 7 -2.19 19.18 3.24
CA LYS A 7 -3.57 18.73 3.51
C LYS A 7 -3.69 18.22 4.96
N GLN A 8 -4.34 19.00 5.82
CA GLN A 8 -4.39 18.83 7.27
C GLN A 8 -5.71 18.20 7.76
N THR A 9 -5.61 17.37 8.80
CA THR A 9 -6.76 16.97 9.64
C THR A 9 -6.78 17.84 10.87
N VAL A 10 -7.92 18.47 11.17
CA VAL A 10 -8.11 19.29 12.38
C VAL A 10 -9.01 18.55 13.34
N LYS A 11 -8.62 18.49 14.62
CA LYS A 11 -9.41 17.89 15.69
C LYS A 11 -9.90 18.99 16.61
N ILE A 12 -11.20 19.19 16.68
CA ILE A 12 -11.83 20.21 17.53
C ILE A 12 -12.19 19.57 18.86
N ARG A 13 -11.42 19.87 19.91
CA ARG A 13 -11.68 19.46 21.30
C ARG A 13 -12.16 20.62 22.15
N HIS A 14 -11.76 21.84 21.79
CA HIS A 14 -12.11 23.08 22.46
C HIS A 14 -12.54 24.15 21.44
N PRO A 15 -13.36 25.14 21.82
CA PRO A 15 -13.79 26.21 20.91
C PRO A 15 -12.62 26.95 20.24
N GLN A 16 -11.48 27.09 20.93
CA GLN A 16 -10.28 27.75 20.40
C GLN A 16 -9.67 27.02 19.20
N ASP A 17 -9.90 25.71 19.06
CA ASP A 17 -9.39 24.93 17.92
C ASP A 17 -10.01 25.41 16.59
N LEU A 18 -11.17 26.07 16.63
CA LEU A 18 -11.83 26.64 15.46
C LEU A 18 -11.00 27.74 14.78
N ILE A 19 -10.14 28.43 15.52
CA ILE A 19 -9.25 29.48 14.99
C ILE A 19 -8.19 28.87 14.06
N THR A 20 -7.92 27.56 14.19
CA THR A 20 -6.97 26.85 13.33
C THR A 20 -7.56 26.39 12.00
N LEU A 21 -8.86 26.65 11.76
CA LEU A 21 -9.53 26.27 10.53
C LEU A 21 -9.08 27.17 9.36
N ASN A 22 -8.28 26.60 8.46
CA ASN A 22 -7.96 27.20 7.17
C ASN A 22 -8.62 26.39 6.03
N PRO A 23 -9.67 26.92 5.40
CA PRO A 23 -10.45 26.19 4.39
C PRO A 23 -9.66 25.83 3.12
N ASP A 24 -8.53 26.49 2.82
CA ASP A 24 -7.72 26.22 1.62
C ASP A 24 -6.81 24.98 1.74
N ILE A 25 -6.62 24.48 2.97
CA ILE A 25 -5.68 23.39 3.26
C ILE A 25 -6.29 22.24 4.06
N ILE A 26 -7.49 22.40 4.60
CA ILE A 26 -8.15 21.35 5.38
C ILE A 26 -8.80 20.33 4.46
N VAL A 27 -8.55 19.05 4.75
CA VAL A 27 -9.25 17.94 4.08
C VAL A 27 -10.17 17.18 5.01
N ARG A 28 -10.03 17.35 6.32
CA ARG A 28 -10.84 16.64 7.32
C ARG A 28 -10.95 17.40 8.64
N ILE A 29 -12.15 17.45 9.18
CA ILE A 29 -12.50 18.01 10.50
C ILE A 29 -13.07 16.87 11.35
N GLU A 30 -12.49 16.63 12.52
CA GLU A 30 -12.99 15.68 13.52
C GLU A 30 -13.45 16.44 14.77
N ILE A 31 -14.72 16.30 15.15
CA ILE A 31 -15.32 17.06 16.25
C ILE A 31 -15.44 16.18 17.48
N TYR A 32 -14.68 16.52 18.52
CA TYR A 32 -14.67 15.90 19.85
C TYR A 32 -15.27 16.80 20.94
N LEU A 33 -15.57 18.07 20.61
CA LEU A 33 -16.24 19.03 21.47
C LEU A 33 -17.74 18.70 21.53
N ARG A 34 -18.28 18.51 22.74
CA ARG A 34 -19.69 18.17 22.99
C ARG A 34 -20.57 19.41 23.10
N ASP A 35 -21.86 19.24 22.83
CA ASP A 35 -22.92 20.23 23.11
C ASP A 35 -22.62 21.62 22.54
N TYR A 36 -22.10 21.66 21.31
CA TYR A 36 -21.62 22.89 20.68
C TYR A 36 -22.31 23.16 19.34
N THR A 37 -22.65 24.43 19.11
CA THR A 37 -23.27 24.90 17.87
C THR A 37 -22.22 25.50 16.94
N PHE A 38 -21.99 24.87 15.80
CA PHE A 38 -21.03 25.29 14.80
C PHE A 38 -21.70 26.15 13.72
N GLN A 39 -21.07 27.26 13.38
CA GLN A 39 -21.60 28.26 12.43
C GLN A 39 -21.11 28.03 10.98
N PHE A 40 -20.87 26.78 10.59
CA PHE A 40 -20.47 26.48 9.21
C PHE A 40 -21.64 26.67 8.25
N THR A 41 -21.38 27.21 7.06
CA THR A 41 -22.36 27.32 5.96
C THR A 41 -22.07 26.32 4.84
N ASP A 42 -20.81 26.23 4.43
CA ASP A 42 -20.33 25.26 3.45
C ASP A 42 -18.98 24.69 3.90
N LEU A 43 -18.73 23.41 3.62
CA LEU A 43 -17.47 22.75 3.97
C LEU A 43 -16.82 22.09 2.76
N ASN A 44 -15.60 22.51 2.45
CA ASN A 44 -14.72 21.85 1.49
C ASN A 44 -13.79 20.82 2.18
N ALA A 45 -14.36 19.93 2.99
CA ALA A 45 -13.61 18.94 3.76
C ALA A 45 -14.48 17.74 4.14
N ASP A 46 -13.86 16.63 4.56
CA ASP A 46 -14.55 15.57 5.30
C ASP A 46 -14.95 16.09 6.69
N LEU A 47 -16.16 15.80 7.14
CA LEU A 47 -16.66 16.11 8.49
C LEU A 47 -16.95 14.81 9.26
N ILE A 48 -16.35 14.65 10.45
CA ILE A 48 -16.56 13.49 11.33
C ILE A 48 -16.99 13.98 12.71
N ILE A 49 -18.20 13.62 13.13
CA ILE A 49 -18.76 13.97 14.44
C ILE A 49 -18.47 12.83 15.42
N ARG A 50 -17.61 13.08 16.41
CA ARG A 50 -17.22 12.11 17.46
C ARG A 50 -17.82 12.43 18.83
N ALA A 51 -18.53 13.55 18.97
CA ALA A 51 -19.06 14.06 20.22
C ALA A 51 -20.57 14.30 20.13
N GLU A 52 -21.27 14.14 21.24
CA GLU A 52 -22.73 14.24 21.31
C GLU A 52 -23.18 15.71 21.35
N GLY A 53 -24.43 15.95 20.90
CA GLY A 53 -25.11 17.25 21.04
C GLY A 53 -24.59 18.37 20.14
N CYS A 54 -23.93 18.01 19.03
CA CYS A 54 -23.39 19.01 18.10
C CYS A 54 -24.47 19.48 17.12
N ALA A 55 -24.61 20.81 16.95
CA ALA A 55 -25.58 21.41 16.03
C ALA A 55 -24.89 22.22 14.92
N PHE A 56 -25.40 22.13 13.70
CA PHE A 56 -24.90 22.80 12.49
C PHE A 56 -26.05 23.53 11.78
N PRO A 57 -26.64 24.55 12.41
CA PRO A 57 -27.92 25.13 11.97
C PRO A 57 -27.87 25.79 10.59
N ASN A 58 -26.68 26.14 10.09
CA ASN A 58 -26.52 26.89 8.83
C ASN A 58 -25.80 26.07 7.74
N LEU A 59 -25.40 24.84 8.01
CA LEU A 59 -24.54 24.07 7.09
C LEU A 59 -25.38 23.46 5.97
N SER A 60 -25.26 24.02 4.76
CA SER A 60 -26.03 23.59 3.60
C SER A 60 -25.34 22.54 2.73
N ARG A 61 -23.99 22.54 2.66
CA ARG A 61 -23.25 21.64 1.76
C ARG A 61 -21.92 21.16 2.31
N ILE A 62 -21.59 19.90 2.01
CA ILE A 62 -20.28 19.29 2.28
C ILE A 62 -19.70 18.73 0.97
N GLN A 63 -18.56 19.26 0.50
CA GLN A 63 -17.85 18.69 -0.66
C GLN A 63 -17.10 17.39 -0.33
N GLY A 64 -16.77 17.15 0.94
CA GLY A 64 -16.17 15.90 1.41
C GLY A 64 -17.21 14.87 1.85
N SER A 65 -16.79 13.91 2.67
CA SER A 65 -17.67 12.91 3.28
C SER A 65 -18.19 13.37 4.65
N LEU A 66 -19.38 12.92 5.05
CA LEU A 66 -19.95 13.11 6.38
C LEU A 66 -19.99 11.78 7.13
N SER A 67 -19.48 11.75 8.37
CA SER A 67 -19.60 10.60 9.28
C SER A 67 -20.15 11.06 10.63
N ILE A 68 -21.26 10.45 11.05
CA ILE A 68 -21.94 10.74 12.31
C ILE A 68 -21.67 9.58 13.26
N ASP A 69 -20.66 9.75 14.13
CA ASP A 69 -20.15 8.73 15.06
C ASP A 69 -20.58 8.99 16.52
N ALA A 70 -21.48 9.96 16.76
CA ALA A 70 -22.05 10.28 18.06
C ALA A 70 -23.52 10.72 17.97
N ARG A 71 -24.25 10.67 19.09
CA ARG A 71 -25.69 10.96 19.17
C ARG A 71 -26.00 12.45 19.03
N ASN A 72 -27.23 12.75 18.60
CA ASN A 72 -27.79 14.11 18.55
C ASN A 72 -26.96 15.06 17.69
N GLY A 73 -26.59 14.62 16.48
CA GLY A 73 -26.05 15.52 15.46
C GLY A 73 -27.20 16.19 14.71
N ASP A 74 -27.22 17.52 14.69
CA ASP A 74 -28.32 18.31 14.10
C ASP A 74 -27.83 19.09 12.86
N PHE A 75 -28.48 18.87 11.71
CA PHE A 75 -28.14 19.46 10.40
C PHE A 75 -29.41 19.88 9.63
N PRO A 76 -30.16 20.87 10.14
CA PRO A 76 -31.51 21.16 9.62
C PRO A 76 -31.50 21.76 8.21
N GLU A 77 -30.37 22.35 7.78
CA GLU A 77 -30.23 23.01 6.47
C GLU A 77 -29.38 22.23 5.46
N LEU A 78 -28.87 21.04 5.82
CA LEU A 78 -27.95 20.30 4.95
C LEU A 78 -28.69 19.66 3.78
N THR A 79 -28.39 20.09 2.55
CA THR A 79 -29.06 19.61 1.33
C THR A 79 -28.20 18.66 0.50
N ALA A 80 -26.87 18.79 0.55
CA ALA A 80 -25.97 18.00 -0.30
C ALA A 80 -24.66 17.57 0.37
N ILE A 81 -24.30 16.30 0.15
CA ILE A 81 -23.00 15.71 0.49
C ILE A 81 -22.40 15.14 -0.78
N GLU A 82 -21.29 15.67 -1.27
CA GLU A 82 -20.65 15.18 -2.50
C GLU A 82 -19.86 13.88 -2.26
N GLY A 83 -19.42 13.64 -1.02
CA GLY A 83 -18.70 12.43 -0.61
C GLY A 83 -19.60 11.33 -0.05
N ASN A 84 -19.03 10.47 0.80
CA ASN A 84 -19.77 9.38 1.43
C ASN A 84 -20.58 9.89 2.64
N LEU A 85 -21.71 9.24 2.93
CA LEU A 85 -22.47 9.45 4.16
C LEU A 85 -22.39 8.21 5.05
N THR A 86 -21.95 8.35 6.29
CA THR A 86 -21.93 7.28 7.29
C THR A 86 -22.73 7.64 8.53
N LEU A 87 -23.71 6.81 8.88
CA LEU A 87 -24.58 6.95 10.04
C LEU A 87 -24.31 5.83 11.04
N HIS A 88 -23.61 6.13 12.13
CA HIS A 88 -23.50 5.25 13.29
C HIS A 88 -24.53 5.57 14.37
N TYR A 89 -25.08 6.79 14.36
CA TYR A 89 -26.16 7.26 15.23
C TYR A 89 -27.17 8.08 14.43
N ALA A 90 -28.38 8.22 14.98
CA ALA A 90 -29.42 9.06 14.39
C ALA A 90 -28.99 10.54 14.39
N ALA A 91 -29.47 11.27 13.39
CA ALA A 91 -29.22 12.68 13.15
C ALA A 91 -30.42 13.32 12.47
N GLU A 92 -30.51 14.65 12.53
CA GLU A 92 -31.49 15.40 11.75
C GLU A 92 -30.87 15.73 10.38
N LEU A 93 -31.44 15.19 9.30
CA LEU A 93 -30.99 15.37 7.91
C LEU A 93 -32.20 15.57 6.98
N ASP A 94 -33.24 16.25 7.48
CA ASP A 94 -34.56 16.26 6.86
C ASP A 94 -34.56 16.94 5.48
N LYS A 95 -33.64 17.89 5.26
CA LYS A 95 -33.47 18.58 3.98
C LYS A 95 -32.46 17.94 3.02
N LEU A 96 -31.85 16.81 3.39
CA LEU A 96 -30.85 16.18 2.54
C LEU A 96 -31.50 15.63 1.27
N GLU A 97 -30.98 16.00 0.11
CA GLU A 97 -31.50 15.62 -1.22
C GLU A 97 -30.46 14.83 -2.03
N HIS A 98 -29.16 14.97 -1.72
CA HIS A 98 -28.10 14.41 -2.53
C HIS A 98 -26.95 13.78 -1.72
N VAL A 99 -26.57 12.55 -2.09
CA VAL A 99 -25.34 11.88 -1.63
C VAL A 99 -24.54 11.40 -2.84
N GLY A 100 -23.41 12.06 -3.10
CA GLY A 100 -22.52 11.81 -4.24
C GLY A 100 -21.58 10.61 -4.06
N GLY A 101 -21.53 9.98 -2.88
CA GLY A 101 -20.71 8.80 -2.57
C GLY A 101 -21.52 7.63 -1.98
N ASP A 102 -20.82 6.67 -1.37
CA ASP A 102 -21.47 5.53 -0.71
C ASP A 102 -22.27 6.01 0.52
N LEU A 103 -23.47 5.46 0.74
CA LEU A 103 -24.20 5.57 1.99
C LEU A 103 -23.87 4.35 2.87
N LYS A 104 -23.62 4.53 4.16
CA LYS A 104 -23.51 3.43 5.13
C LYS A 104 -24.33 3.77 6.37
N SER A 105 -25.21 2.88 6.80
CA SER A 105 -25.95 3.05 8.04
C SER A 105 -25.83 1.83 8.96
N GLN A 106 -25.82 2.09 10.27
CA GLN A 106 -25.94 1.10 11.34
C GLN A 106 -27.15 1.38 12.25
N VAL A 107 -27.97 2.38 11.89
CA VAL A 107 -29.15 2.81 12.62
C VAL A 107 -30.34 2.96 11.68
N ASP A 108 -31.53 2.78 12.24
CA ASP A 108 -32.75 3.06 11.49
C ASP A 108 -32.80 4.55 11.16
N PHE A 109 -33.08 4.87 9.91
CA PHE A 109 -33.08 6.25 9.44
C PHE A 109 -34.14 6.46 8.37
N ASP A 110 -34.91 7.53 8.46
CA ASP A 110 -35.93 7.91 7.49
C ASP A 110 -35.61 9.29 6.93
N PHE A 111 -35.12 9.32 5.70
CA PHE A 111 -34.91 10.54 4.96
C PHE A 111 -36.24 11.15 4.57
N LYS A 112 -36.50 12.40 4.98
CA LYS A 112 -37.80 13.04 4.77
C LYS A 112 -38.02 13.54 3.35
N ASN A 113 -36.94 13.77 2.62
CA ASN A 113 -36.96 14.14 1.21
C ASN A 113 -36.60 12.96 0.31
N ASP A 114 -36.95 13.07 -0.98
CA ASP A 114 -36.43 12.17 -2.01
C ASP A 114 -34.92 12.37 -2.15
N ILE A 115 -34.15 11.28 -2.14
CA ILE A 115 -32.68 11.34 -2.15
C ILE A 115 -32.11 10.60 -3.35
N ASP A 116 -31.28 11.29 -4.12
CA ASP A 116 -30.48 10.71 -5.18
C ASP A 116 -29.26 9.95 -4.61
N PHE A 117 -29.40 8.63 -4.44
CA PHE A 117 -28.30 7.72 -4.11
C PHE A 117 -27.62 7.20 -5.40
N ARG A 118 -26.50 7.81 -5.78
CA ARG A 118 -25.76 7.40 -7.00
C ARG A 118 -24.87 6.19 -6.83
N HIS A 119 -24.54 5.83 -5.59
CA HIS A 119 -23.57 4.78 -5.27
C HIS A 119 -24.15 3.75 -4.29
N ARG A 120 -23.27 2.95 -3.69
CA ARG A 120 -23.66 1.80 -2.88
C ARG A 120 -24.28 2.26 -1.56
N ILE A 121 -25.44 1.70 -1.19
CA ILE A 121 -26.06 1.88 0.13
C ILE A 121 -25.70 0.68 1.01
N SER A 122 -25.03 0.84 2.15
CA SER A 122 -24.54 -0.24 3.02
C SER A 122 -25.23 -0.27 4.39
N LEU A 123 -26.18 -1.17 4.63
CA LEU A 123 -26.91 -1.25 5.92
C LEU A 123 -26.36 -2.33 6.87
N THR A 124 -26.38 -2.08 8.19
CA THR A 124 -25.98 -3.03 9.23
C THR A 124 -27.04 -3.14 10.32
N LYS A 125 -27.87 -4.18 10.25
CA LYS A 125 -28.95 -4.47 11.22
C LYS A 125 -29.90 -3.27 11.42
N CYS A 126 -30.18 -2.54 10.34
CA CYS A 126 -31.04 -1.37 10.36
C CYS A 126 -31.87 -1.28 9.08
N GLN A 127 -32.92 -0.46 9.11
CA GLN A 127 -33.80 -0.12 8.02
C GLN A 127 -33.57 1.34 7.62
N LEU A 128 -33.44 1.57 6.32
CA LEU A 128 -33.45 2.91 5.77
C LEU A 128 -34.84 3.16 5.17
N LYS A 129 -35.36 4.36 5.28
CA LYS A 129 -36.56 4.82 4.60
C LYS A 129 -36.26 6.13 3.87
N VAL A 130 -36.96 6.36 2.77
CA VAL A 130 -37.04 7.65 2.06
C VAL A 130 -38.52 7.95 1.94
N MET A 131 -38.93 9.11 2.45
CA MET A 131 -40.33 9.54 2.51
C MET A 131 -41.24 8.47 3.13
N GLY A 132 -40.77 7.82 4.20
CA GLY A 132 -41.49 6.74 4.88
C GLY A 132 -41.52 5.40 4.15
N GLN A 133 -41.06 5.35 2.89
CA GLN A 133 -40.93 4.10 2.13
C GLN A 133 -39.60 3.43 2.45
N PRO A 134 -39.57 2.13 2.77
CA PRO A 134 -38.32 1.42 3.01
C PRO A 134 -37.42 1.52 1.79
N VAL A 135 -36.27 2.14 1.95
CA VAL A 135 -35.18 2.09 0.99
C VAL A 135 -34.47 0.77 1.24
N PRO A 136 -34.45 -0.12 0.26
CA PRO A 136 -33.74 -1.36 0.45
C PRO A 136 -32.25 -1.03 0.28
N GLY A 137 -31.59 -0.63 1.37
CA GLY A 137 -30.15 -0.52 1.36
C GLY A 137 -29.53 -1.92 1.27
N THR A 138 -28.25 -2.02 0.90
CA THR A 138 -27.61 -3.30 0.51
C THR A 138 -28.14 -4.43 1.35
N ALA A 139 -28.76 -5.36 0.64
CA ALA A 139 -28.82 -6.76 0.94
C ALA A 139 -27.69 -7.22 1.89
N LYS A 140 -27.90 -7.06 3.20
CA LYS A 140 -27.58 -8.09 4.18
C LYS A 140 -28.68 -9.15 4.24
N THR A 141 -29.78 -8.94 3.51
CA THR A 141 -30.64 -10.03 3.08
C THR A 141 -29.82 -10.90 2.13
N ARG A 142 -29.68 -12.16 2.54
CA ARG A 142 -29.04 -13.30 1.87
C ARG A 142 -28.95 -13.13 0.35
N PHE A 143 -27.83 -13.53 -0.23
CA PHE A 143 -27.77 -13.80 -1.68
C PHE A 143 -28.98 -14.66 -2.06
N ILE A 144 -29.83 -14.14 -2.94
CA ILE A 144 -30.84 -14.97 -3.58
C ILE A 144 -30.07 -15.88 -4.52
N SER A 145 -30.11 -17.17 -4.24
CA SER A 145 -29.36 -18.16 -4.98
C SER A 145 -30.27 -18.79 -6.03
N ILE A 146 -29.90 -18.65 -7.29
CA ILE A 146 -30.65 -19.18 -8.43
C ILE A 146 -29.86 -20.36 -9.02
N ALA A 147 -30.37 -21.55 -8.82
CA ALA A 147 -29.90 -22.81 -9.40
C ALA A 147 -30.76 -23.26 -10.60
N HIS A 148 -32.03 -22.85 -10.65
CA HIS A 148 -33.00 -23.24 -11.68
C HIS A 148 -33.82 -22.05 -12.17
N GLN A 149 -34.35 -22.12 -13.40
CA GLN A 149 -35.01 -20.99 -14.07
C GLN A 149 -36.32 -20.56 -13.40
N ASP A 150 -37.05 -21.49 -12.80
CA ASP A 150 -38.27 -21.26 -12.04
C ASP A 150 -38.05 -20.32 -10.84
N GLN A 151 -36.90 -20.43 -10.17
CA GLN A 151 -36.54 -19.58 -9.03
C GLN A 151 -36.37 -18.09 -9.39
N VAL A 152 -36.25 -17.76 -10.68
CA VAL A 152 -36.18 -16.37 -11.13
C VAL A 152 -37.49 -15.63 -10.84
N MET A 153 -38.61 -16.34 -10.79
CA MET A 153 -39.92 -15.76 -10.51
C MET A 153 -40.05 -15.22 -9.08
N ASP A 154 -39.20 -15.70 -8.17
CA ASP A 154 -39.17 -15.28 -6.77
C ASP A 154 -38.30 -14.03 -6.53
N LEU A 155 -37.68 -13.48 -7.59
CA LEU A 155 -36.84 -12.30 -7.45
C LEU A 155 -37.70 -11.04 -7.19
N PRO A 156 -37.32 -10.20 -6.21
CA PRO A 156 -37.99 -8.93 -5.95
C PRO A 156 -38.07 -8.06 -7.21
N THR A 157 -39.24 -7.51 -7.50
CA THR A 157 -39.47 -6.70 -8.72
C THR A 157 -38.77 -5.35 -8.70
N ASP A 158 -38.43 -4.85 -7.51
CA ASP A 158 -37.73 -3.57 -7.30
C ASP A 158 -36.24 -3.61 -7.70
N GLY A 159 -35.67 -4.79 -7.97
CA GLY A 159 -34.26 -4.93 -8.35
C GLY A 159 -33.29 -4.84 -7.17
N VAL A 160 -33.77 -4.82 -5.92
CA VAL A 160 -32.95 -4.51 -4.77
C VAL A 160 -32.56 -5.74 -3.96
N PHE A 161 -31.61 -6.49 -4.49
CA PHE A 161 -31.12 -7.72 -3.89
C PHE A 161 -29.68 -8.03 -4.32
N ASN A 162 -29.00 -8.89 -3.55
CA ASN A 162 -27.79 -9.56 -4.02
C ASN A 162 -28.19 -10.86 -4.71
N LEU A 163 -27.57 -11.13 -5.85
CA LEU A 163 -27.89 -12.26 -6.69
C LEU A 163 -26.68 -13.19 -6.81
N LYS A 164 -26.90 -14.48 -6.59
CA LYS A 164 -25.92 -15.52 -6.89
C LYS A 164 -26.54 -16.54 -7.83
N VAL A 165 -26.08 -16.61 -9.07
CA VAL A 165 -26.57 -17.58 -10.05
C VAL A 165 -25.57 -18.73 -10.14
N THR A 166 -25.94 -19.89 -9.62
CA THR A 166 -25.16 -21.13 -9.71
C THR A 166 -25.70 -22.06 -10.81
N GLY A 167 -26.95 -21.85 -11.24
CA GLY A 167 -27.62 -22.61 -12.27
C GLY A 167 -27.16 -22.29 -13.69
N ASN A 168 -27.40 -23.22 -14.60
CA ASN A 168 -27.10 -23.06 -16.02
C ASN A 168 -28.35 -22.63 -16.81
N ASN A 169 -28.13 -21.93 -17.93
CA ASN A 169 -29.21 -21.50 -18.84
C ASN A 169 -30.28 -20.62 -18.16
N ILE A 170 -29.86 -19.75 -17.24
CA ILE A 170 -30.75 -18.88 -16.47
C ILE A 170 -30.94 -17.55 -17.20
N THR A 171 -32.18 -17.10 -17.36
CA THR A 171 -32.54 -15.79 -17.93
C THR A 171 -33.25 -14.96 -16.88
N ILE A 172 -32.76 -13.73 -16.66
CA ILE A 172 -33.26 -12.80 -15.64
C ILE A 172 -33.64 -11.48 -16.30
N TRP A 173 -34.90 -11.08 -16.15
CA TRP A 173 -35.52 -9.98 -16.93
C TRP A 173 -35.47 -8.60 -16.26
N HIS A 174 -34.73 -8.45 -15.17
CA HIS A 174 -34.59 -7.18 -14.46
C HIS A 174 -33.91 -6.11 -15.31
N LYS A 175 -34.42 -4.87 -15.20
CA LYS A 175 -33.84 -3.70 -15.86
C LYS A 175 -32.70 -3.08 -15.06
N GLU A 176 -32.80 -3.09 -13.73
CA GLU A 176 -31.80 -2.56 -12.82
C GLU A 176 -31.63 -3.51 -11.63
N ILE A 177 -30.39 -3.69 -11.18
CA ILE A 177 -30.07 -4.43 -9.96
C ILE A 177 -29.16 -3.58 -9.08
N HIS A 178 -29.61 -3.29 -7.86
CA HIS A 178 -28.90 -2.39 -6.96
C HIS A 178 -27.80 -3.09 -6.15
N GLY A 179 -27.89 -4.42 -6.00
CA GLY A 179 -26.92 -5.22 -5.25
C GLY A 179 -25.81 -5.83 -6.09
N LYS A 180 -25.05 -6.73 -5.47
CA LYS A 180 -23.97 -7.48 -6.10
C LYS A 180 -24.52 -8.69 -6.84
N ILE A 181 -24.05 -8.90 -8.07
CA ILE A 181 -24.34 -10.08 -8.89
C ILE A 181 -23.09 -10.97 -8.92
N ILE A 182 -23.25 -12.25 -8.62
CA ILE A 182 -22.22 -13.29 -8.74
C ILE A 182 -22.76 -14.39 -9.64
N LEU A 183 -22.10 -14.62 -10.78
CA LEU A 183 -22.46 -15.67 -11.73
C LEU A 183 -21.38 -16.76 -11.70
N THR A 184 -21.79 -17.99 -11.42
CA THR A 184 -20.91 -19.17 -11.47
C THR A 184 -21.40 -20.30 -12.36
N GLY A 185 -22.67 -20.29 -12.74
CA GLY A 185 -23.21 -21.17 -13.78
C GLY A 185 -22.88 -20.68 -15.20
N TYR A 186 -23.35 -21.41 -16.21
CA TYR A 186 -23.08 -21.16 -17.63
C TYR A 186 -24.32 -20.63 -18.37
N ASN A 187 -24.11 -19.88 -19.46
CA ASN A 187 -25.18 -19.37 -20.33
C ASN A 187 -26.26 -18.57 -19.57
N THR A 188 -25.84 -17.69 -18.66
CA THR A 188 -26.78 -16.79 -17.96
C THR A 188 -27.02 -15.51 -18.78
N ARG A 189 -28.28 -15.08 -18.88
CA ARG A 189 -28.72 -13.98 -19.74
C ARG A 189 -29.45 -12.92 -18.93
N PHE A 190 -29.08 -11.66 -19.15
CA PHE A 190 -29.75 -10.48 -18.62
C PHE A 190 -30.21 -9.57 -19.77
N PRO A 191 -31.27 -9.95 -20.51
CA PRO A 191 -31.68 -9.28 -21.74
C PRO A 191 -32.05 -7.80 -21.55
N ASN A 192 -32.58 -7.41 -20.39
CA ASN A 192 -33.09 -6.06 -20.15
C ASN A 192 -32.21 -5.23 -19.22
N LEU A 193 -31.17 -5.82 -18.64
CA LEU A 193 -30.40 -5.18 -17.58
C LEU A 193 -29.57 -4.04 -18.14
N THR A 194 -29.86 -2.83 -17.67
CA THR A 194 -29.21 -1.58 -18.08
C THR A 194 -28.22 -1.07 -17.04
N HIS A 195 -28.49 -1.28 -15.76
CA HIS A 195 -27.66 -0.80 -14.66
C HIS A 195 -27.44 -1.89 -13.61
N VAL A 196 -26.19 -2.02 -13.16
CA VAL A 196 -25.84 -2.72 -11.92
C VAL A 196 -25.26 -1.69 -10.98
N LYS A 197 -25.98 -1.25 -9.94
CA LYS A 197 -25.45 -0.26 -8.99
C LYS A 197 -24.38 -0.86 -8.06
N GLY A 198 -24.43 -2.18 -7.87
CA GLY A 198 -23.41 -2.95 -7.14
C GLY A 198 -22.27 -3.46 -8.03
N SER A 199 -21.64 -4.56 -7.62
CA SER A 199 -20.55 -5.21 -8.38
C SER A 199 -21.07 -6.38 -9.22
N LEU A 200 -20.47 -6.61 -10.37
CA LEU A 200 -20.76 -7.74 -11.26
C LEU A 200 -19.55 -8.66 -11.31
N HIS A 201 -19.72 -9.89 -10.80
CA HIS A 201 -18.66 -10.89 -10.73
C HIS A 201 -19.09 -12.11 -11.55
N MET A 202 -18.24 -12.54 -12.47
CA MET A 202 -18.51 -13.67 -13.36
C MET A 202 -17.32 -14.62 -13.31
N GLY A 203 -17.59 -15.90 -13.08
CA GLY A 203 -16.54 -16.89 -12.97
C GLY A 203 -17.05 -18.31 -13.06
N SER A 204 -16.58 -19.10 -14.01
CA SER A 204 -16.90 -20.54 -14.03
C SER A 204 -16.43 -21.21 -12.73
N GLY A 205 -17.36 -21.87 -12.03
CA GLY A 205 -17.11 -22.54 -10.75
C GLY A 205 -16.39 -23.89 -10.86
N VAL A 206 -16.18 -24.42 -12.07
CA VAL A 206 -15.66 -25.78 -12.27
C VAL A 206 -14.13 -25.72 -12.42
N ARG A 207 -13.40 -26.19 -11.41
CA ARG A 207 -11.93 -26.33 -11.46
C ARG A 207 -11.47 -27.63 -12.16
N GLU A 208 -12.36 -28.59 -12.37
CA GLU A 208 -11.94 -29.99 -12.52
C GLU A 208 -11.94 -30.57 -13.94
N ASN A 209 -12.33 -29.85 -14.98
CA ASN A 209 -12.13 -30.35 -16.35
C ASN A 209 -11.89 -29.21 -17.35
N LEU A 210 -10.64 -29.10 -17.82
CA LEU A 210 -10.21 -28.22 -18.91
C LEU A 210 -10.96 -28.49 -20.24
N GLN A 211 -11.80 -29.53 -20.30
CA GLN A 211 -12.61 -29.90 -21.46
C GLN A 211 -13.95 -29.16 -21.58
N TYR A 212 -14.48 -28.54 -20.51
CA TYR A 212 -15.83 -27.94 -20.53
C TYR A 212 -15.82 -26.43 -20.21
N GLY A 213 -15.58 -25.65 -21.27
CA GLY A 213 -16.26 -24.38 -21.55
C GLY A 213 -15.95 -23.17 -20.67
N TYR A 214 -15.67 -22.04 -21.31
CA TYR A 214 -15.77 -20.74 -20.66
C TYR A 214 -17.22 -20.47 -20.23
N GLY A 215 -17.42 -19.78 -19.10
CA GLY A 215 -18.75 -19.27 -18.73
C GLY A 215 -19.23 -18.24 -19.75
N THR A 216 -20.33 -18.49 -20.47
CA THR A 216 -20.89 -17.51 -21.41
C THR A 216 -21.99 -16.68 -20.73
N TYR A 217 -21.88 -15.36 -20.76
CA TYR A 217 -22.83 -14.44 -20.15
C TYR A 217 -23.26 -13.36 -21.14
N TYR A 218 -24.54 -12.96 -21.10
CA TYR A 218 -25.12 -12.04 -22.08
C TYR A 218 -25.74 -10.81 -21.40
N PHE A 219 -25.23 -9.62 -21.75
CA PHE A 219 -25.65 -8.32 -21.21
C PHE A 219 -25.88 -7.27 -22.32
N PRO A 220 -26.81 -7.51 -23.26
CA PRO A 220 -26.95 -6.68 -24.47
C PRO A 220 -27.37 -5.23 -24.21
N GLN A 221 -27.94 -4.94 -23.03
CA GLN A 221 -28.42 -3.60 -22.66
C GLN A 221 -27.61 -2.93 -21.56
N LEU A 222 -26.59 -3.58 -21.00
CA LEU A 222 -25.88 -3.06 -19.83
C LEU A 222 -25.06 -1.84 -20.20
N LYS A 223 -25.32 -0.71 -19.53
CA LYS A 223 -24.66 0.58 -19.76
C LYS A 223 -23.69 0.96 -18.65
N GLU A 224 -23.98 0.57 -17.41
CA GLU A 224 -23.19 1.02 -16.27
C GLU A 224 -23.08 -0.04 -15.17
N VAL A 225 -21.87 -0.15 -14.62
CA VAL A 225 -21.58 -0.89 -13.39
C VAL A 225 -21.06 0.08 -12.34
N GLY A 226 -21.82 0.25 -11.26
CA GLY A 226 -21.50 1.14 -10.13
C GLY A 226 -20.34 0.64 -9.27
N GLY A 227 -20.16 -0.68 -9.19
CA GLY A 227 -19.09 -1.35 -8.45
C GLY A 227 -18.01 -1.97 -9.34
N ASN A 228 -17.38 -3.03 -8.83
CA ASN A 228 -16.34 -3.75 -9.55
C ASN A 228 -16.93 -4.65 -10.63
N LEU A 229 -16.21 -4.79 -11.73
CA LEU A 229 -16.46 -5.77 -12.77
C LEU A 229 -15.35 -6.82 -12.74
N LEU A 230 -15.67 -8.05 -12.33
CA LEU A 230 -14.73 -9.17 -12.35
C LEU A 230 -15.17 -10.17 -13.42
N VAL A 231 -14.27 -10.45 -14.37
CA VAL A 231 -14.48 -11.45 -15.41
C VAL A 231 -13.40 -12.51 -15.26
N LYS A 232 -13.78 -13.74 -14.92
CA LYS A 232 -12.83 -14.84 -14.70
C LYS A 232 -13.24 -16.06 -15.51
N ARG A 233 -12.38 -16.67 -16.31
CA ARG A 233 -12.72 -17.91 -17.08
C ARG A 233 -14.05 -17.81 -17.84
N SER A 234 -14.31 -16.67 -18.49
CA SER A 234 -15.62 -16.31 -19.02
C SER A 234 -15.55 -15.59 -20.36
N ARG A 235 -16.56 -15.82 -21.21
CA ARG A 235 -16.85 -15.09 -22.45
C ARG A 235 -18.08 -14.20 -22.22
N VAL A 236 -17.94 -12.91 -22.47
CA VAL A 236 -19.00 -11.93 -22.27
C VAL A 236 -18.77 -10.76 -23.20
N ASP A 237 -19.85 -10.33 -23.85
CA ASP A 237 -19.85 -9.16 -24.72
C ASP A 237 -20.60 -8.01 -24.05
N PHE A 238 -19.95 -6.85 -24.00
CA PHE A 238 -20.47 -5.63 -23.39
C PHE A 238 -20.70 -4.55 -24.44
N GLU A 239 -21.62 -4.82 -25.37
CA GLU A 239 -21.90 -3.94 -26.53
C GLU A 239 -22.25 -2.50 -26.15
N LYS A 240 -22.96 -2.31 -25.02
CA LYS A 240 -23.50 -1.02 -24.59
C LYS A 240 -22.86 -0.46 -23.32
N LEU A 241 -21.86 -1.12 -22.76
CA LEU A 241 -21.27 -0.69 -21.48
C LEU A 241 -20.45 0.59 -21.70
N GLU A 242 -20.84 1.66 -21.02
CA GLU A 242 -20.25 3.00 -21.15
C GLU A 242 -19.39 3.38 -19.95
N LYS A 243 -19.72 2.88 -18.75
CA LYS A 243 -19.05 3.27 -17.51
C LYS A 243 -18.85 2.12 -16.53
N ILE A 244 -17.66 2.09 -15.93
CA ILE A 244 -17.34 1.25 -14.78
C ILE A 244 -16.83 2.15 -13.66
N HIS A 245 -17.64 2.30 -12.61
CA HIS A 245 -17.31 3.15 -11.47
C HIS A 245 -16.41 2.46 -10.44
N GLY A 246 -16.21 1.14 -10.54
CA GLY A 246 -15.25 0.38 -9.74
C GLY A 246 -14.04 -0.11 -10.53
N GLU A 247 -13.47 -1.21 -10.05
CA GLU A 247 -12.31 -1.86 -10.67
C GLU A 247 -12.76 -2.90 -11.70
N LEU A 248 -12.14 -2.87 -12.88
CA LEU A 248 -12.17 -3.95 -13.85
C LEU A 248 -11.00 -4.91 -13.56
N LEU A 249 -11.34 -6.14 -13.19
CA LEU A 249 -10.40 -7.26 -13.04
C LEU A 249 -10.76 -8.36 -14.04
N HIS A 250 -9.76 -8.92 -14.70
CA HIS A 250 -9.98 -9.95 -15.72
C HIS A 250 -9.00 -11.14 -15.57
N GLU A 251 -9.35 -12.16 -14.78
CA GLU A 251 -8.41 -13.21 -14.35
C GLU A 251 -8.53 -14.55 -15.11
N ASP A 252 -7.42 -15.30 -15.17
CA ASP A 252 -7.34 -16.72 -15.55
C ASP A 252 -8.05 -17.13 -16.86
N ASN A 253 -8.15 -16.24 -17.85
CA ASN A 253 -8.61 -16.57 -19.19
C ASN A 253 -7.43 -17.13 -20.02
N PHE A 254 -7.10 -18.40 -19.80
CA PHE A 254 -5.99 -19.08 -20.50
C PHE A 254 -6.29 -19.33 -21.98
N GLY A 255 -5.80 -18.44 -22.84
CA GLY A 255 -5.81 -18.55 -24.30
C GLY A 255 -5.56 -17.19 -24.95
N ALA A 256 -4.74 -17.14 -26.00
CA ALA A 256 -4.33 -15.90 -26.68
C ALA A 256 -5.47 -15.11 -27.36
N GLU A 257 -6.72 -15.58 -27.27
CA GLU A 257 -7.85 -15.10 -28.08
C GLU A 257 -9.00 -14.47 -27.28
N VAL A 258 -8.98 -14.47 -25.94
CA VAL A 258 -10.06 -13.83 -25.15
C VAL A 258 -9.71 -12.37 -24.87
N CYS A 259 -9.75 -11.53 -25.91
CA CYS A 259 -9.78 -10.08 -25.73
C CYS A 259 -11.15 -9.69 -25.17
N LEU A 260 -11.16 -8.91 -24.08
CA LEU A 260 -12.38 -8.21 -23.67
C LEU A 260 -12.48 -6.92 -24.47
N GLU A 261 -13.49 -6.87 -25.33
CA GLU A 261 -13.81 -5.71 -26.12
C GLU A 261 -14.90 -4.88 -25.44
N PHE A 262 -14.62 -3.59 -25.30
CA PHE A 262 -15.53 -2.60 -24.75
C PHE A 262 -15.79 -1.50 -25.77
N PRO A 263 -16.63 -1.75 -26.79
CA PRO A 263 -16.80 -0.86 -27.93
C PRO A 263 -17.39 0.52 -27.58
N ARG A 264 -18.01 0.67 -26.41
CA ARG A 264 -18.64 1.94 -25.97
C ARG A 264 -18.13 2.46 -24.64
N LEU A 265 -17.19 1.79 -23.99
CA LEU A 265 -16.73 2.19 -22.67
C LEU A 265 -15.97 3.52 -22.78
N ARG A 266 -16.44 4.53 -22.05
CA ARG A 266 -15.87 5.90 -22.03
C ARG A 266 -15.11 6.21 -20.76
N TYR A 267 -15.49 5.58 -19.65
CA TYR A 267 -14.90 5.83 -18.35
C TYR A 267 -14.69 4.54 -17.55
N MET A 268 -13.52 4.44 -16.94
CA MET A 268 -13.20 3.39 -15.99
C MET A 268 -12.50 3.99 -14.78
N LYS A 269 -12.96 3.67 -13.57
CA LYS A 269 -12.24 4.12 -12.37
C LYS A 269 -10.89 3.42 -12.27
N ARG A 270 -10.84 2.09 -12.43
CA ARG A 270 -9.59 1.36 -12.32
C ARG A 270 -9.50 0.16 -13.24
N TYR A 271 -8.35 -0.01 -13.88
CA TYR A 271 -7.98 -1.22 -14.60
C TYR A 271 -6.86 -1.94 -13.84
N ARG A 272 -7.06 -3.22 -13.52
CA ARG A 272 -6.00 -4.08 -12.98
C ARG A 272 -5.99 -5.42 -13.71
N ASN A 273 -4.98 -5.69 -14.53
CA ASN A 273 -4.89 -7.01 -15.14
C ASN A 273 -3.59 -7.40 -15.86
N SER A 274 -3.54 -8.66 -16.30
CA SER A 274 -2.50 -9.31 -17.09
C SER A 274 -2.80 -9.52 -18.58
N TYR A 275 -3.95 -9.10 -19.10
CA TYR A 275 -4.37 -9.36 -20.48
C TYR A 275 -4.66 -8.09 -21.28
N ASN A 276 -4.83 -8.26 -22.60
CA ASN A 276 -5.10 -7.18 -23.55
C ASN A 276 -6.45 -6.51 -23.27
N LEU A 277 -6.49 -5.19 -23.41
CA LEU A 277 -7.70 -4.37 -23.27
C LEU A 277 -7.97 -3.64 -24.58
N VAL A 278 -9.15 -3.85 -25.16
CA VAL A 278 -9.62 -3.13 -26.35
C VAL A 278 -10.82 -2.28 -25.94
N ALA A 279 -10.64 -0.96 -25.94
CA ALA A 279 -11.70 -0.02 -25.58
C ALA A 279 -11.58 1.26 -26.42
N GLU A 280 -12.17 1.22 -27.62
CA GLU A 280 -12.00 2.26 -28.64
C GLU A 280 -12.51 3.65 -28.23
N GLN A 281 -13.51 3.69 -27.34
CA GLN A 281 -14.16 4.92 -26.91
C GLN A 281 -13.67 5.40 -25.54
N LEU A 282 -12.70 4.71 -24.93
CA LEU A 282 -12.27 4.98 -23.56
C LEU A 282 -11.52 6.31 -23.51
N GLU A 283 -12.08 7.29 -22.83
CA GLU A 283 -11.50 8.64 -22.78
C GLU A 283 -10.70 8.87 -21.50
N ARG A 284 -11.11 8.25 -20.38
CA ARG A 284 -10.51 8.50 -19.07
C ARG A 284 -10.40 7.26 -18.21
N ILE A 285 -9.24 7.12 -17.58
CA ILE A 285 -8.96 6.10 -16.56
C ILE A 285 -8.49 6.80 -15.28
N SER A 286 -9.06 6.49 -14.12
CA SER A 286 -8.56 7.12 -12.88
C SER A 286 -7.30 6.42 -12.34
N PHE A 287 -7.19 5.11 -12.54
CA PHE A 287 -6.01 4.35 -12.15
C PHE A 287 -5.74 3.20 -13.12
N TYR A 288 -4.54 3.12 -13.67
CA TYR A 288 -4.13 2.07 -14.58
C TYR A 288 -2.95 1.29 -13.99
N ASP A 289 -3.17 -0.01 -13.77
CA ASP A 289 -2.26 -0.95 -13.11
C ASP A 289 -2.15 -2.22 -13.95
N SER A 290 -1.15 -2.30 -14.83
CA SER A 290 -0.92 -3.52 -15.58
C SER A 290 0.56 -3.88 -15.58
N CYS A 291 0.91 -4.81 -14.71
CA CYS A 291 2.26 -5.37 -14.63
C CYS A 291 2.52 -6.44 -15.71
N TYR A 292 1.49 -6.93 -16.42
CA TYR A 292 1.63 -8.08 -17.32
C TYR A 292 0.90 -7.94 -18.67
N THR A 293 0.14 -6.87 -18.91
CA THR A 293 -0.48 -6.64 -20.23
C THR A 293 0.62 -6.31 -21.25
N ASN A 294 0.59 -7.01 -22.38
CA ASN A 294 1.52 -6.78 -23.49
C ASN A 294 0.98 -5.85 -24.58
N SER A 295 -0.35 -5.59 -24.64
CA SER A 295 -0.93 -4.64 -25.59
C SER A 295 -2.24 -4.04 -25.10
N VAL A 296 -2.51 -2.78 -25.49
CA VAL A 296 -3.79 -2.11 -25.29
C VAL A 296 -4.18 -1.32 -26.53
N VAL A 297 -5.48 -1.25 -26.83
CA VAL A 297 -6.03 -0.45 -27.93
C VAL A 297 -6.97 0.61 -27.36
N LEU A 298 -6.44 1.82 -27.14
CA LEU A 298 -7.11 2.93 -26.47
C LEU A 298 -7.00 4.26 -27.28
N PRO A 299 -7.45 4.30 -28.54
CA PRO A 299 -7.21 5.41 -29.47
C PRO A 299 -7.80 6.75 -29.04
N LYS A 300 -8.90 6.75 -28.28
CA LYS A 300 -9.56 7.97 -27.77
C LYS A 300 -9.15 8.34 -26.35
N LEU A 301 -8.15 7.68 -25.78
CA LEU A 301 -7.69 7.97 -24.44
C LEU A 301 -7.15 9.40 -24.37
N LYS A 302 -7.70 10.19 -23.45
CA LYS A 302 -7.29 11.58 -23.21
C LYS A 302 -6.49 11.71 -21.93
N GLN A 303 -6.81 10.90 -20.91
CA GLN A 303 -6.27 11.10 -19.57
C GLN A 303 -6.23 9.82 -18.73
N ILE A 304 -5.10 9.63 -18.05
CA ILE A 304 -4.93 8.69 -16.94
C ILE A 304 -4.59 9.52 -15.68
N ASP A 305 -5.36 9.42 -14.60
CA ASP A 305 -5.03 10.19 -13.39
C ASP A 305 -3.78 9.62 -12.69
N ASN A 306 -3.68 8.30 -12.60
CA ASN A 306 -2.57 7.59 -11.96
C ASN A 306 -2.19 6.36 -12.78
N TYR A 307 -0.92 6.25 -13.15
CA TYR A 307 -0.40 5.21 -14.02
C TYR A 307 0.79 4.52 -13.37
N VAL A 308 0.71 3.19 -13.23
CA VAL A 308 1.90 2.38 -12.91
C VAL A 308 2.65 2.15 -14.21
N TYR A 309 3.90 2.63 -14.26
CA TYR A 309 4.71 2.59 -15.47
C TYR A 309 4.92 1.16 -15.97
N ASN A 310 4.68 0.97 -17.26
CA ASN A 310 4.96 -0.26 -17.98
C ASN A 310 5.61 0.11 -19.33
N GLU A 311 6.88 -0.25 -19.47
CA GLU A 311 7.72 0.05 -20.65
C GLU A 311 7.14 -0.48 -21.98
N LYS A 312 6.27 -1.50 -21.93
CA LYS A 312 5.65 -2.08 -23.12
C LYS A 312 4.47 -1.26 -23.64
N LEU A 313 4.00 -0.26 -22.89
CA LEU A 313 2.80 0.50 -23.21
C LEU A 313 3.14 1.98 -23.43
N GLU A 314 2.92 2.48 -24.64
CA GLU A 314 3.14 3.89 -25.00
C GLU A 314 1.97 4.82 -24.62
N ILE A 315 1.48 4.69 -23.37
CA ILE A 315 0.32 5.42 -22.85
C ILE A 315 0.63 6.36 -21.68
N ASP A 316 1.89 6.39 -21.24
CA ASP A 316 2.42 7.25 -20.18
C ASP A 316 2.19 8.74 -20.48
N LYS A 317 2.21 9.15 -21.75
CA LYS A 317 1.93 10.53 -22.20
C LYS A 317 0.57 11.07 -21.78
N PHE A 318 -0.40 10.18 -21.50
CA PHE A 318 -1.73 10.56 -21.02
C PHE A 318 -1.81 10.63 -19.49
N ALA A 319 -0.76 10.23 -18.78
CA ALA A 319 -0.75 10.11 -17.32
C ALA A 319 -0.41 11.45 -16.63
N LYS A 320 -1.23 11.81 -15.63
CA LYS A 320 -0.93 12.94 -14.73
C LYS A 320 0.14 12.59 -13.70
N ASN A 321 0.07 11.38 -13.16
CA ASN A 321 1.00 10.84 -12.18
C ASN A 321 1.50 9.48 -12.64
N ILE A 322 2.82 9.31 -12.70
CA ILE A 322 3.48 8.07 -13.07
C ILE A 322 4.19 7.50 -11.85
N TYR A 323 3.98 6.21 -11.60
CA TYR A 323 4.56 5.45 -10.50
C TYR A 323 5.49 4.38 -11.06
N PHE A 324 6.77 4.44 -10.69
CA PHE A 324 7.80 3.49 -11.12
C PHE A 324 8.02 2.45 -10.02
N ARG A 325 7.92 1.18 -10.39
CA ARG A 325 8.20 0.06 -9.47
C ARG A 325 9.70 -0.03 -9.21
N LEU A 326 10.11 -0.06 -7.95
CA LEU A 326 11.50 -0.15 -7.54
C LEU A 326 11.95 -1.59 -7.28
N ASN A 327 11.07 -2.50 -6.90
CA ASN A 327 11.44 -3.90 -6.66
C ASN A 327 10.39 -4.88 -7.17
N GLN A 328 10.86 -6.03 -7.65
CA GLN A 328 9.96 -7.08 -8.16
C GLN A 328 9.13 -7.71 -7.03
N ASN A 329 9.65 -7.80 -5.80
CA ASN A 329 8.96 -8.54 -4.72
C ASN A 329 8.36 -7.66 -3.60
N GLY A 330 8.84 -6.43 -3.40
CA GLY A 330 8.45 -5.61 -2.24
C GLY A 330 7.32 -4.61 -2.48
N GLY A 331 6.80 -4.52 -3.70
CA GLY A 331 5.74 -3.59 -4.05
C GLY A 331 6.09 -2.13 -3.76
N LEU A 332 7.36 -1.75 -3.82
CA LEU A 332 7.78 -0.36 -3.60
C LEU A 332 7.70 0.43 -4.90
N TYR A 333 7.12 1.63 -4.86
CA TYR A 333 6.97 2.52 -6.01
C TYR A 333 7.45 3.92 -5.66
N VAL A 334 7.94 4.63 -6.68
CA VAL A 334 8.33 6.04 -6.59
C VAL A 334 7.62 6.87 -7.65
N SER A 335 7.30 8.11 -7.31
CA SER A 335 6.73 9.11 -8.20
C SER A 335 7.37 10.47 -7.94
N LYS A 336 7.00 11.49 -8.72
CA LYS A 336 7.43 12.88 -8.50
C LYS A 336 7.06 13.43 -7.12
N ASP A 337 6.05 12.87 -6.48
CA ASP A 337 5.50 13.37 -5.22
C ASP A 337 6.01 12.60 -4.00
N GLY A 338 6.44 11.34 -4.17
CA GLY A 338 6.89 10.52 -3.05
C GLY A 338 6.97 9.03 -3.37
N PHE A 339 7.20 8.27 -2.30
CA PHE A 339 7.26 6.80 -2.31
C PHE A 339 5.94 6.21 -1.84
N MET A 340 5.58 5.04 -2.36
CA MET A 340 4.36 4.33 -2.00
C MET A 340 4.64 2.84 -1.94
N ARG A 341 4.05 2.16 -0.97
CA ARG A 341 3.98 0.69 -0.99
C ARG A 341 2.65 0.25 -1.59
N TYR A 342 2.77 -0.65 -2.54
CA TYR A 342 1.69 -1.39 -3.15
C TYR A 342 1.35 -2.58 -2.26
N GLU A 343 0.18 -2.52 -1.66
CA GLU A 343 -0.44 -3.72 -1.13
C GLU A 343 -1.26 -4.40 -2.24
N PRO A 344 -1.19 -5.74 -2.37
CA PRO A 344 -2.01 -6.48 -3.33
C PRO A 344 -3.51 -6.12 -3.22
N ASN A 345 -3.97 -5.77 -2.02
CA ASN A 345 -5.35 -5.38 -1.72
C ASN A 345 -5.56 -3.85 -1.69
N TRP A 346 -5.43 -3.19 -2.85
CA TRP A 346 -5.65 -1.73 -3.07
C TRP A 346 -7.07 -1.22 -2.77
N ARG A 347 -7.98 -1.98 -2.12
CA ARG A 347 -9.29 -1.44 -1.70
C ARG A 347 -9.19 -0.10 -0.95
N ASN A 348 -8.02 0.21 -0.40
CA ASN A 348 -7.70 1.45 0.30
C ASN A 348 -6.63 2.35 -0.34
N ALA A 349 -6.06 2.10 -1.52
CA ALA A 349 -4.86 2.87 -1.89
C ALA A 349 -5.11 4.26 -2.50
N ASN A 350 -6.38 4.62 -2.77
CA ASN A 350 -6.80 6.02 -2.82
C ASN A 350 -6.70 6.74 -1.44
N ARG A 351 -6.51 6.00 -0.35
CA ARG A 351 -6.29 6.51 1.02
C ARG A 351 -4.80 6.50 1.44
N LEU A 352 -3.94 5.76 0.72
CA LEU A 352 -2.50 5.74 1.01
C LEU A 352 -1.84 6.94 0.33
N LYS A 353 -1.68 8.03 1.07
CA LYS A 353 -0.87 9.17 0.61
C LYS A 353 0.58 8.67 0.45
N PRO A 354 1.24 8.94 -0.69
CA PRO A 354 2.66 8.62 -0.81
C PRO A 354 3.45 9.32 0.29
N LEU A 355 4.46 8.64 0.84
CA LEU A 355 5.43 9.24 1.74
C LEU A 355 6.19 10.33 0.97
N PRO A 356 6.10 11.60 1.36
CA PRO A 356 6.75 12.69 0.63
C PRO A 356 8.25 12.44 0.49
N LEU A 357 8.82 12.79 -0.66
CA LEU A 357 10.25 12.58 -0.95
C LEU A 357 11.16 13.08 0.17
N LYS A 358 10.90 14.27 0.73
CA LYS A 358 11.68 14.83 1.84
C LYS A 358 11.71 13.91 3.06
N LYS A 359 10.59 13.30 3.43
CA LYS A 359 10.53 12.38 4.57
C LYS A 359 11.27 11.08 4.29
N ALA A 360 11.12 10.53 3.09
CA ALA A 360 11.87 9.34 2.68
C ALA A 360 13.39 9.60 2.70
N ILE A 361 13.82 10.74 2.15
CA ILE A 361 15.23 11.16 2.15
C ILE A 361 15.78 11.31 3.58
N SER A 362 15.01 11.88 4.51
CA SER A 362 15.41 11.95 5.93
C SER A 362 15.68 10.58 6.54
N ILE A 363 14.99 9.53 6.06
CA ILE A 363 15.19 8.14 6.51
C ILE A 363 16.41 7.54 5.80
N PHE A 364 16.54 7.69 4.48
CA PHE A 364 17.69 7.16 3.73
C PHE A 364 19.02 7.70 4.26
N LYS A 365 19.01 8.96 4.72
CA LYS A 365 20.17 9.62 5.32
C LYS A 365 20.62 9.07 6.67
N LEU A 366 19.81 8.21 7.30
CA LEU A 366 20.24 7.49 8.50
C LEU A 366 21.32 6.46 8.14
N LYS A 367 21.30 5.92 6.92
CA LYS A 367 22.27 4.95 6.42
C LYS A 367 23.34 5.55 5.51
N TYR A 368 22.95 6.47 4.62
CA TYR A 368 23.85 7.04 3.61
C TYR A 368 24.12 8.52 3.90
N LYS A 369 25.39 8.92 3.98
CA LYS A 369 25.76 10.31 4.27
C LYS A 369 25.60 11.18 3.02
N THR A 370 26.03 10.66 1.87
CA THR A 370 26.00 11.35 0.58
C THR A 370 24.97 10.76 -0.36
N PHE A 371 24.56 11.54 -1.37
CA PHE A 371 23.68 11.03 -2.43
C PHE A 371 24.41 9.99 -3.29
N ASP A 372 25.71 10.17 -3.52
CA ASP A 372 26.51 9.23 -4.32
C ASP A 372 26.61 7.86 -3.65
N GLU A 373 26.77 7.82 -2.32
CA GLU A 373 26.67 6.58 -1.54
C GLU A 373 25.31 5.90 -1.70
N PHE A 374 24.21 6.66 -1.62
CA PHE A 374 22.86 6.13 -1.78
C PHE A 374 22.62 5.61 -3.20
N LEU A 375 23.08 6.34 -4.21
CA LEU A 375 22.97 5.98 -5.61
C LEU A 375 23.73 4.67 -5.88
N ALA A 376 25.00 4.60 -5.48
CA ALA A 376 25.87 3.45 -5.76
C ALA A 376 25.52 2.19 -4.97
N ASN A 377 25.08 2.34 -3.71
CA ASN A 377 24.88 1.20 -2.81
C ASN A 377 23.42 0.76 -2.67
N ASP A 378 22.45 1.59 -3.08
CA ASP A 378 21.05 1.23 -2.97
C ASP A 378 20.30 1.31 -4.30
N VAL A 379 20.35 2.45 -4.98
CA VAL A 379 19.57 2.65 -6.21
C VAL A 379 20.07 1.73 -7.33
N LEU A 380 21.36 1.79 -7.67
CA LEU A 380 21.91 1.02 -8.79
C LEU A 380 21.92 -0.50 -8.55
N ARG A 381 21.92 -0.93 -7.29
CA ARG A 381 22.00 -2.35 -6.92
C ARG A 381 20.63 -2.98 -6.72
N ASN A 382 19.73 -2.25 -6.06
CA ASN A 382 18.50 -2.83 -5.54
C ASN A 382 17.23 -2.30 -6.20
N TRP A 383 17.31 -1.19 -6.96
CA TRP A 383 16.14 -0.64 -7.64
C TRP A 383 16.10 -1.12 -9.08
N GLN A 384 14.90 -1.45 -9.56
CA GLN A 384 14.64 -1.55 -10.98
C GLN A 384 14.79 -0.15 -11.60
N ILE A 385 15.80 0.00 -12.46
CA ILE A 385 16.04 1.23 -13.20
C ILE A 385 15.15 1.24 -14.43
N HIS A 386 14.46 2.36 -14.64
CA HIS A 386 13.59 2.57 -15.80
C HIS A 386 14.23 3.59 -16.73
N GLU A 387 14.36 3.26 -18.01
CA GLU A 387 14.84 4.16 -19.06
C GLU A 387 13.77 5.19 -19.46
N HIS A 388 13.23 5.92 -18.48
CA HIS A 388 12.14 6.86 -18.65
C HIS A 388 12.52 8.25 -18.13
N ARG A 389 12.29 9.29 -18.93
CA ARG A 389 12.67 10.68 -18.59
C ARG A 389 12.18 11.13 -17.22
N ASP A 390 10.95 10.79 -16.85
CA ASP A 390 10.40 11.17 -15.55
C ASP A 390 11.01 10.40 -14.38
N PHE A 391 11.51 9.18 -14.60
CA PHE A 391 12.27 8.46 -13.57
C PHE A 391 13.59 9.17 -13.26
N TYR A 392 14.34 9.58 -14.28
CA TYR A 392 15.56 10.38 -14.08
C TYR A 392 15.29 11.73 -13.43
N ARG A 393 14.18 12.40 -13.77
CA ARG A 393 13.76 13.64 -13.10
C ARG A 393 13.45 13.43 -11.62
N ILE A 394 12.90 12.28 -11.24
CA ILE A 394 12.71 11.90 -9.84
C ILE A 394 14.06 11.76 -9.14
N LEU A 395 15.03 11.06 -9.73
CA LEU A 395 16.38 10.91 -9.16
C LEU A 395 17.08 12.27 -8.98
N LEU A 396 17.05 13.14 -9.98
CA LEU A 396 17.59 14.51 -9.88
C LEU A 396 16.90 15.33 -8.79
N LYS A 397 15.58 15.15 -8.61
CA LYS A 397 14.83 15.79 -7.53
C LYS A 397 15.28 15.25 -6.16
N ILE A 398 15.52 13.95 -6.04
CA ILE A 398 16.04 13.33 -4.81
C ILE A 398 17.42 13.88 -4.49
N GLU A 399 18.35 13.93 -5.46
CA GLU A 399 19.69 14.50 -5.29
C GLU A 399 19.62 15.96 -4.80
N ARG A 400 18.80 16.79 -5.45
CA ARG A 400 18.63 18.19 -5.06
C ARG A 400 18.08 18.32 -3.63
N LEU A 401 17.09 17.49 -3.28
CA LEU A 401 16.52 17.49 -1.93
C LEU A 401 17.49 16.93 -0.89
N TRP A 402 18.42 16.05 -1.29
CA TRP A 402 19.45 15.50 -0.40
C TRP A 402 20.25 16.62 0.27
N LYS A 403 20.62 17.68 -0.47
CA LYS A 403 21.38 18.81 0.11
C LYS A 403 20.55 19.67 1.09
N GLN A 404 19.23 19.59 1.04
CA GLN A 404 18.31 20.46 1.79
C GLN A 404 17.72 19.79 3.03
N VAL A 405 17.64 18.47 3.01
CA VAL A 405 16.94 17.68 4.02
C VAL A 405 17.94 17.14 5.04
N LYS A 406 17.63 17.27 6.33
CA LYS A 406 18.42 16.64 7.40
C LYS A 406 17.92 15.21 7.66
N ALA A 407 18.82 14.34 8.12
CA ALA A 407 18.46 13.03 8.62
C ALA A 407 17.48 13.17 9.79
N PHE A 408 16.58 12.21 9.97
CA PHE A 408 15.74 12.17 11.15
C PHE A 408 16.57 11.99 12.42
N ARG A 409 16.12 12.58 13.53
CA ARG A 409 16.64 12.26 14.86
C ARG A 409 15.96 10.99 15.42
N PRO A 410 16.61 10.24 16.32
CA PRO A 410 15.99 9.07 16.98
C PRO A 410 14.60 9.30 17.52
N LYS A 411 14.44 10.37 18.29
CA LYS A 411 13.15 10.74 18.89
C LYS A 411 12.08 11.10 17.86
N GLU A 412 12.47 11.67 16.71
CA GLU A 412 11.53 12.04 15.65
C GLU A 412 11.01 10.82 14.92
N LEU A 413 11.89 9.86 14.59
CA LEU A 413 11.53 8.61 13.96
C LEU A 413 10.61 7.76 14.86
N MET A 414 10.94 7.69 16.16
CA MET A 414 10.14 6.98 17.17
C MET A 414 8.78 7.63 17.46
N ALA A 415 8.64 8.94 17.24
CA ALA A 415 7.38 9.66 17.41
C ALA A 415 6.41 9.47 16.23
N ILE A 416 6.89 9.02 15.07
CA ILE A 416 6.01 8.67 13.97
C ILE A 416 5.32 7.35 14.37
N ASN A 417 4.00 7.39 14.54
CA ASN A 417 3.16 6.27 15.01
C ASN A 417 3.01 5.16 13.93
N ILE A 418 4.16 4.63 13.49
CA ILE A 418 4.40 3.87 12.25
C ILE A 418 3.97 2.41 12.36
N PHE A 419 4.36 1.74 13.45
CA PHE A 419 4.48 0.30 13.46
C PHE A 419 3.15 -0.45 13.52
N ARG A 420 2.09 0.18 14.02
CA ARG A 420 0.77 -0.47 14.11
C ARG A 420 -0.12 -0.28 12.87
N SER A 421 0.25 0.59 11.93
CA SER A 421 -0.68 0.97 10.85
C SER A 421 -0.07 1.19 9.46
N ASN A 422 1.25 1.15 9.30
CA ASN A 422 1.86 1.35 7.97
C ASN A 422 3.04 0.39 7.71
N PRO A 423 2.80 -0.77 7.05
CA PRO A 423 3.83 -1.74 6.68
C PRO A 423 4.98 -1.13 5.86
N PHE A 424 4.71 -0.08 5.07
CA PHE A 424 5.74 0.58 4.28
C PHE A 424 6.83 1.22 5.17
N MET A 425 6.41 1.86 6.24
CA MET A 425 7.34 2.53 7.14
C MET A 425 8.15 1.52 7.97
N ALA A 426 7.61 0.32 8.24
CA ALA A 426 8.38 -0.76 8.83
C ALA A 426 9.49 -1.27 7.89
N GLU A 427 9.20 -1.45 6.60
CA GLU A 427 10.20 -1.86 5.59
C GLU A 427 11.32 -0.81 5.43
N LEU A 428 10.96 0.48 5.39
CA LEU A 428 11.96 1.56 5.39
C LEU A 428 12.80 1.55 6.68
N TYR A 429 12.17 1.25 7.81
CA TYR A 429 12.86 1.18 9.09
C TYR A 429 13.90 0.06 9.10
N GLU A 430 13.50 -1.16 8.73
CA GLU A 430 14.39 -2.32 8.66
C GLU A 430 15.58 -2.10 7.71
N ARG A 431 15.38 -1.37 6.61
CA ARG A 431 16.39 -1.24 5.56
C ARG A 431 17.39 -0.10 5.81
N TYR A 432 16.94 1.01 6.39
CA TYR A 432 17.71 2.26 6.44
C TYR A 432 18.02 2.76 7.84
N VAL A 433 17.44 2.19 8.89
CA VAL A 433 17.77 2.59 10.27
C VAL A 433 18.93 1.73 10.74
N PRO A 434 20.10 2.33 11.04
CA PRO A 434 21.23 1.59 11.59
C PRO A 434 20.86 0.90 12.90
N LEU A 435 21.43 -0.28 13.16
CA LEU A 435 21.24 -0.97 14.43
C LEU A 435 21.78 -0.13 15.60
N SER A 436 22.90 0.58 15.45
CA SER A 436 23.43 1.52 16.46
C SER A 436 22.35 2.50 16.96
N PHE A 437 21.53 3.00 16.05
CA PHE A 437 20.44 3.93 16.34
C PHE A 437 19.32 3.33 17.21
N LEU A 438 19.07 2.02 17.07
CA LEU A 438 18.17 1.26 17.93
C LEU A 438 18.82 1.00 19.31
N MET A 439 20.11 0.67 19.30
CA MET A 439 20.85 0.23 20.46
C MET A 439 21.13 1.36 21.46
N ASP A 440 21.35 2.59 20.99
CA ASP A 440 21.47 3.81 21.81
C ASP A 440 20.31 4.00 22.82
N ASN A 441 19.16 3.38 22.57
CA ASN A 441 17.96 3.50 23.41
C ASN A 441 17.62 2.20 24.15
N SER A 442 18.50 1.21 24.12
CA SER A 442 18.29 -0.12 24.70
C SER A 442 19.39 -0.45 25.71
N TYR A 443 19.05 -1.09 26.82
CA TYR A 443 20.07 -1.58 27.76
C TYR A 443 20.49 -2.98 27.32
N SER A 444 21.62 -3.07 26.63
CA SER A 444 22.30 -4.34 26.35
C SER A 444 23.48 -4.52 27.28
N ALA A 445 23.62 -5.72 27.84
CA ALA A 445 24.80 -6.11 28.60
C ALA A 445 25.84 -6.70 27.65
N ILE A 446 27.07 -6.22 27.74
CA ILE A 446 28.24 -6.84 27.10
C ILE A 446 28.45 -8.20 27.77
N THR A 447 28.48 -9.27 26.98
CA THR A 447 28.76 -10.63 27.47
C THR A 447 30.20 -11.03 27.29
N SER A 448 30.81 -10.55 26.20
CA SER A 448 32.18 -10.87 25.81
C SER A 448 32.78 -9.66 25.10
N GLU A 449 34.06 -9.39 25.36
CA GLU A 449 34.87 -8.37 24.68
C GLU A 449 36.17 -9.03 24.24
N GLU A 450 36.51 -8.85 22.96
CA GLU A 450 37.77 -9.30 22.40
C GLU A 450 38.47 -8.16 21.65
N ILE A 451 39.79 -8.08 21.84
CA ILE A 451 40.64 -7.07 21.23
C ILE A 451 41.74 -7.78 20.46
N VAL A 452 41.77 -7.56 19.15
CA VAL A 452 42.74 -8.15 18.24
C VAL A 452 43.44 -7.09 17.40
N SER A 453 44.57 -7.45 16.82
CA SER A 453 45.28 -6.60 15.86
C SER A 453 45.00 -7.11 14.45
N VAL A 454 44.43 -6.28 13.59
CA VAL A 454 44.11 -6.64 12.20
C VAL A 454 44.85 -5.73 11.23
N ARG A 455 44.83 -6.08 9.94
CA ARG A 455 45.52 -5.33 8.90
C ARG A 455 44.68 -4.12 8.45
N CYS A 456 45.37 -3.07 8.05
CA CYS A 456 44.75 -1.85 7.53
C CYS A 456 45.39 -1.39 6.22
N TYR A 457 44.59 -0.81 5.33
CA TYR A 457 45.02 -0.24 4.05
C TYR A 457 44.48 1.19 3.87
N SER A 458 45.29 2.13 3.39
CA SER A 458 44.86 3.51 3.09
C SER A 458 44.90 3.79 1.59
N ARG A 459 43.81 4.33 1.03
CA ARG A 459 43.78 4.76 -0.39
C ARG A 459 44.65 5.99 -0.67
N GLU A 460 44.89 6.84 0.33
CA GLU A 460 45.59 8.12 0.15
C GLU A 460 47.08 7.95 -0.07
N LEU A 461 47.68 6.88 0.47
CA LEU A 461 49.12 6.72 0.49
C LEU A 461 49.72 6.13 -0.80
N LYS A 462 48.92 5.55 -1.70
CA LYS A 462 49.37 4.77 -2.90
C LYS A 462 50.42 3.66 -2.63
N ASP A 463 50.90 3.54 -1.41
CA ASP A 463 51.83 2.56 -0.91
C ASP A 463 51.06 1.55 -0.04
N PHE A 464 51.22 0.28 -0.36
CA PHE A 464 50.67 -0.86 0.39
C PHE A 464 51.42 -1.08 1.71
N SER A 465 51.50 -0.05 2.56
CA SER A 465 52.12 -0.20 3.87
C SER A 465 51.10 -0.80 4.85
N TRP A 466 51.23 -2.10 5.09
CA TRP A 466 50.46 -2.80 6.12
C TRP A 466 50.78 -2.23 7.49
N GLN A 467 49.78 -1.64 8.15
CA GLN A 467 49.91 -1.27 9.56
C GLN A 467 48.90 -2.06 10.41
N PRO A 468 49.33 -2.61 11.55
CA PRO A 468 48.42 -3.22 12.50
C PRO A 468 47.52 -2.15 13.14
N VAL A 469 46.21 -2.39 13.15
CA VAL A 469 45.23 -1.55 13.85
C VAL A 469 44.47 -2.37 14.89
N THR A 470 44.16 -1.73 16.02
CA THR A 470 43.38 -2.36 17.09
C THR A 470 41.93 -2.48 16.67
N PHE A 471 41.44 -3.71 16.60
CA PHE A 471 40.05 -4.05 16.31
C PHE A 471 39.39 -4.59 17.57
N ARG A 472 38.30 -3.95 17.98
CA ARG A 472 37.55 -4.32 19.18
C ARG A 472 36.18 -4.85 18.79
N VAL A 473 35.83 -6.01 19.33
CA VAL A 473 34.58 -6.70 19.07
C VAL A 473 33.92 -7.03 20.39
N TYR A 474 32.62 -6.85 20.45
CA TYR A 474 31.77 -7.02 21.62
C TYR A 474 30.60 -7.91 21.24
N GLU A 475 30.36 -8.92 22.05
CA GLU A 475 29.12 -9.69 22.01
C GLU A 475 28.13 -9.09 23.02
N LEU A 476 26.88 -8.93 22.61
CA LEU A 476 25.84 -8.32 23.42
C LEU A 476 24.57 -9.19 23.46
N PHE A 477 24.03 -9.41 24.67
CA PHE A 477 22.70 -10.01 24.80
C PHE A 477 21.64 -9.07 24.18
N PRO A 478 20.58 -9.64 23.57
CA PRO A 478 19.37 -8.89 23.27
C PRO A 478 18.94 -8.08 24.50
N PRO A 479 18.63 -6.79 24.32
CA PRO A 479 18.34 -5.92 25.46
C PRO A 479 17.19 -6.48 26.29
N GLN A 480 17.30 -6.45 27.63
CA GLN A 480 16.15 -6.75 28.48
C GLN A 480 15.18 -5.58 28.36
N ILE A 481 14.17 -5.74 27.52
CA ILE A 481 13.23 -4.66 27.21
C ILE A 481 12.29 -4.50 28.41
N SER A 482 12.62 -3.58 29.31
CA SER A 482 11.77 -3.29 30.45
C SER A 482 10.39 -2.85 29.95
N ARG A 483 9.31 -3.22 30.65
CA ARG A 483 7.92 -2.80 30.30
C ARG A 483 7.74 -1.28 30.20
N HIS A 484 8.71 -0.49 30.66
CA HIS A 484 8.69 0.96 30.71
C HIS A 484 9.50 1.63 29.58
N GLN A 485 10.30 0.89 28.82
CA GLN A 485 10.91 1.41 27.59
C GLN A 485 9.88 1.46 26.46
N HIS A 486 9.95 2.52 25.64
CA HIS A 486 9.00 2.81 24.56
C HIS A 486 8.59 1.55 23.79
N ASN A 487 7.29 1.20 23.82
CA ASN A 487 6.68 0.05 23.11
C ASN A 487 7.16 -0.11 21.64
N TYR A 488 7.65 0.96 21.01
CA TYR A 488 8.12 0.97 19.63
C TYR A 488 9.50 0.35 19.43
N VAL A 489 10.49 0.68 20.27
CA VAL A 489 11.82 0.02 20.24
C VAL A 489 11.66 -1.47 20.48
N ARG A 490 10.73 -1.83 21.38
CA ARG A 490 10.33 -3.21 21.63
C ARG A 490 9.78 -3.90 20.39
N ILE A 491 8.79 -3.32 19.72
CA ILE A 491 8.18 -3.92 18.51
C ILE A 491 9.20 -4.04 17.37
N SER A 492 10.08 -3.06 17.19
CA SER A 492 11.13 -3.11 16.15
C SER A 492 12.17 -4.19 16.43
N LEU A 493 12.64 -4.30 17.68
CA LEU A 493 13.58 -5.34 18.08
C LEU A 493 12.91 -6.72 18.07
N GLU A 494 11.67 -6.85 18.56
CA GLU A 494 10.88 -8.09 18.45
C GLU A 494 10.71 -8.50 16.99
N ALA A 495 10.42 -7.58 16.06
CA ALA A 495 10.28 -7.91 14.64
C ALA A 495 11.60 -8.37 14.00
N ILE A 496 12.73 -7.82 14.44
CA ILE A 496 14.07 -8.22 13.98
C ILE A 496 14.46 -9.58 14.58
N LEU A 497 14.25 -9.78 15.88
CA LEU A 497 14.62 -10.98 16.63
C LEU A 497 13.67 -12.17 16.38
N ASN A 498 12.41 -11.91 16.01
CA ASN A 498 11.44 -12.94 15.61
C ASN A 498 11.63 -13.41 14.16
N LYS A 499 12.61 -12.88 13.42
CA LYS A 499 13.06 -13.53 12.18
C LYS A 499 13.81 -14.80 12.60
N GLU A 500 13.07 -15.90 12.70
CA GLU A 500 13.66 -17.22 12.94
C GLU A 500 14.67 -17.53 11.83
N LEU A 501 15.88 -17.93 12.23
CA LEU A 501 16.77 -18.67 11.33
C LEU A 501 16.07 -20.00 10.95
N PRO A 502 16.41 -20.63 9.81
CA PRO A 502 15.77 -21.87 9.35
C PRO A 502 15.75 -23.03 10.37
N ASP A 503 16.56 -22.93 11.43
CA ASP A 503 16.73 -23.89 12.52
C ASP A 503 16.16 -23.46 13.88
N GLY A 504 15.50 -22.29 13.95
CA GLY A 504 14.82 -21.80 15.16
C GLY A 504 15.74 -21.23 16.25
N GLN A 505 17.01 -20.98 15.96
CA GLN A 505 17.94 -20.38 16.92
C GLN A 505 17.69 -18.87 17.12
N PRO A 506 17.83 -18.35 18.36
CA PRO A 506 17.65 -16.91 18.62
C PRO A 506 18.83 -16.10 18.09
N LEU A 507 18.54 -14.95 17.46
CA LEU A 507 19.58 -14.01 17.04
C LEU A 507 20.13 -13.19 18.23
N TYR A 508 21.42 -12.86 18.22
CA TYR A 508 22.03 -11.89 19.13
C TYR A 508 22.86 -10.84 18.37
N PHE A 509 23.32 -9.82 19.09
CA PHE A 509 24.04 -8.68 18.51
C PHE A 509 25.54 -8.81 18.72
N VAL A 510 26.31 -8.52 17.67
CA VAL A 510 27.74 -8.25 17.76
C VAL A 510 27.96 -6.79 17.39
N MET A 511 28.70 -6.07 18.24
CA MET A 511 29.15 -4.71 17.99
C MET A 511 30.66 -4.73 17.75
N TRP A 512 31.14 -3.91 16.83
CA TRP A 512 32.56 -3.68 16.66
C TRP A 512 32.85 -2.20 16.44
N ILE A 513 34.04 -1.77 16.85
CA ILE A 513 34.46 -0.38 16.68
C ILE A 513 35.29 -0.29 15.41
N ASN A 514 34.83 0.53 14.47
CA ASN A 514 35.60 0.82 13.27
C ASN A 514 36.87 1.59 13.66
N PRO A 515 38.08 1.02 13.48
CA PRO A 515 39.32 1.62 13.94
C PRO A 515 39.70 2.92 13.22
N VAL A 516 39.11 3.18 12.06
CA VAL A 516 39.41 4.36 11.23
C VAL A 516 38.71 5.61 11.74
N ASN A 517 37.41 5.49 12.03
CA ASN A 517 36.55 6.62 12.33
C ASN A 517 35.96 6.56 13.76
N GLY A 518 36.23 5.48 14.50
CA GLY A 518 35.74 5.25 15.85
C GLY A 518 34.24 4.97 15.96
N THR A 519 33.55 4.71 14.83
CA THR A 519 32.10 4.46 14.86
C THR A 519 31.78 3.04 15.30
N GLU A 520 30.73 2.90 16.09
CA GLU A 520 30.16 1.60 16.45
C GLU A 520 29.36 1.04 15.27
N GLU A 521 29.72 -0.17 14.86
CA GLU A 521 29.04 -0.94 13.84
C GLU A 521 28.40 -2.17 14.50
N TRP A 522 27.23 -2.55 14.03
CA TRP A 522 26.37 -3.54 14.69
C TRP A 522 25.86 -4.55 13.67
N ASP A 523 25.99 -5.83 14.00
CA ASP A 523 25.60 -6.97 13.19
C ASP A 523 24.72 -7.95 13.99
N LEU A 524 23.89 -8.72 13.28
CA LEU A 524 23.07 -9.79 13.83
C LEU A 524 23.72 -11.14 13.53
N VAL A 525 23.78 -11.99 14.54
CA VAL A 525 24.52 -13.25 14.49
C VAL A 525 23.70 -14.38 15.11
N ASP A 526 23.95 -15.61 14.66
CA ASP A 526 23.35 -16.85 15.16
C ASP A 526 23.89 -17.23 16.56
N ALA A 527 22.98 -17.63 17.47
CA ALA A 527 23.22 -18.27 18.78
C ALA A 527 24.34 -19.34 18.78
N GLY A 528 24.58 -20.04 17.66
CA GLY A 528 25.59 -21.08 17.56
C GLY A 528 27.02 -20.65 17.93
N HIS A 529 27.34 -19.36 17.83
CA HIS A 529 28.67 -18.80 18.13
C HIS A 529 28.75 -18.01 19.44
N LYS A 530 27.82 -18.24 20.35
CA LYS A 530 27.66 -17.45 21.59
C LYS A 530 28.86 -17.59 22.56
N ASN A 531 29.11 -16.53 23.32
CA ASN A 531 30.14 -16.37 24.37
C ASN A 531 31.55 -16.02 23.88
N GLU A 532 31.79 -15.97 22.56
CA GLU A 532 33.08 -15.59 21.95
C GLU A 532 32.83 -14.52 20.89
N ALA A 533 33.09 -13.25 21.23
CA ALA A 533 32.76 -12.10 20.39
C ALA A 533 33.42 -12.17 19.00
N LEU A 534 34.66 -12.62 18.92
CA LEU A 534 35.39 -12.74 17.66
C LEU A 534 34.91 -13.93 16.83
N SER A 535 34.53 -15.04 17.47
CA SER A 535 33.91 -16.20 16.81
C SER A 535 32.57 -15.82 16.20
N ALA A 536 31.75 -15.09 16.96
CA ALA A 536 30.51 -14.53 16.48
C ALA A 536 30.72 -13.58 15.29
N TYR A 537 31.69 -12.66 15.36
CA TYR A 537 32.00 -11.80 14.21
C TYR A 537 32.53 -12.59 13.00
N ALA A 538 33.36 -13.62 13.21
CA ALA A 538 33.88 -14.47 12.15
C ALA A 538 32.76 -15.25 11.43
N SER A 539 31.67 -15.57 12.12
CA SER A 539 30.52 -16.24 11.51
C SER A 539 29.79 -15.41 10.45
N LEU A 540 30.02 -14.09 10.42
CA LEU A 540 29.50 -13.20 9.37
C LEU A 540 30.20 -13.41 8.02
N PHE A 541 31.26 -14.22 7.98
CA PHE A 541 32.07 -14.51 6.81
C PHE A 541 31.87 -15.97 6.38
N ASP A 542 30.81 -16.21 5.60
CA ASP A 542 30.55 -17.52 5.01
C ASP A 542 31.19 -17.63 3.62
N VAL A 543 32.29 -18.38 3.52
CA VAL A 543 33.17 -18.43 2.35
C VAL A 543 33.34 -19.88 1.90
N HIS A 544 33.42 -20.10 0.58
CA HIS A 544 33.69 -21.44 0.03
C HIS A 544 35.09 -21.92 0.44
N GLU A 545 35.21 -23.19 0.86
CA GLU A 545 36.48 -23.74 1.34
C GLU A 545 37.65 -23.60 0.34
N ASN A 546 37.37 -23.74 -0.95
CA ASN A 546 38.38 -23.59 -2.00
C ASN A 546 38.88 -22.13 -2.13
N VAL A 547 38.05 -21.15 -1.75
CA VAL A 547 38.40 -19.73 -1.69
C VAL A 547 39.26 -19.43 -0.46
N ILE A 548 38.91 -20.01 0.69
CA ILE A 548 39.65 -19.78 1.94
C ILE A 548 41.14 -20.12 1.79
N ALA A 549 41.44 -21.24 1.11
CA ALA A 549 42.82 -21.68 0.87
C ALA A 549 43.68 -20.71 0.04
N LYS A 550 43.07 -19.73 -0.64
CA LYS A 550 43.73 -18.76 -1.53
C LYS A 550 43.57 -17.32 -1.07
N LEU A 551 42.95 -17.08 0.09
CA LEU A 551 42.78 -15.75 0.65
C LEU A 551 44.13 -15.11 0.98
N THR A 552 44.26 -13.84 0.60
CA THR A 552 45.40 -12.98 0.97
C THR A 552 44.93 -11.77 1.78
N ALA A 553 43.73 -11.29 1.49
CA ALA A 553 42.99 -10.31 2.26
C ALA A 553 41.48 -10.52 2.09
N LEU A 554 40.69 -10.07 3.07
CA LEU A 554 39.24 -10.01 2.98
C LEU A 554 38.70 -8.78 3.70
N LYS A 555 37.62 -8.22 3.18
CA LYS A 555 36.87 -7.15 3.83
C LYS A 555 35.38 -7.37 3.63
N ARG A 556 34.58 -6.82 4.55
CA ARG A 556 33.12 -6.85 4.46
C ARG A 556 32.59 -5.44 4.29
N ILE A 557 31.70 -5.25 3.32
CA ILE A 557 30.99 -3.99 3.11
C ILE A 557 29.49 -4.32 3.05
N ASN A 558 28.75 -3.91 4.07
CA ASN A 558 27.36 -4.31 4.28
C ASN A 558 27.21 -5.85 4.35
N GLN A 559 26.49 -6.46 3.40
CA GLN A 559 26.25 -7.91 3.33
C GLN A 559 27.19 -8.62 2.34
N GLU A 560 28.10 -7.88 1.69
CA GLU A 560 29.02 -8.44 0.70
C GLU A 560 30.41 -8.65 1.31
N ILE A 561 31.04 -9.76 0.93
CA ILE A 561 32.41 -10.10 1.28
C ILE A 561 33.26 -9.92 0.02
N PHE A 562 34.29 -9.10 0.14
CA PHE A 562 35.30 -8.89 -0.90
C PHE A 562 36.56 -9.65 -0.51
N CYS A 563 37.02 -10.51 -1.40
CA CYS A 563 38.20 -11.35 -1.19
C CYS A 563 39.29 -10.95 -2.18
N GLU A 564 40.51 -10.80 -1.68
CA GLU A 564 41.73 -10.75 -2.50
C GLU A 564 42.38 -12.12 -2.47
N LEU A 565 42.70 -12.65 -3.65
CA LEU A 565 43.14 -14.03 -3.82
C LEU A 565 44.55 -14.06 -4.42
N SER A 566 45.36 -15.03 -4.01
CA SER A 566 46.70 -15.24 -4.56
C SER A 566 46.68 -15.68 -6.03
N GLU A 567 45.57 -16.23 -6.50
CA GLU A 567 45.33 -16.66 -7.88
C GLU A 567 43.83 -16.66 -8.19
N GLU A 568 43.49 -16.64 -9.49
CA GLU A 568 42.10 -16.65 -9.94
C GLU A 568 41.48 -18.04 -9.76
N ILE A 569 40.34 -18.10 -9.05
CA ILE A 569 39.60 -19.33 -8.81
C ILE A 569 38.10 -19.09 -8.87
N ILE A 570 37.36 -20.10 -9.31
CA ILE A 570 35.89 -20.09 -9.29
C ILE A 570 35.43 -20.63 -7.93
N PRO A 571 34.61 -19.88 -7.15
CA PRO A 571 34.10 -20.38 -5.87
C PRO A 571 33.27 -21.65 -6.03
N SER A 572 33.60 -22.71 -5.28
CA SER A 572 32.90 -23.99 -5.34
C SER A 572 33.10 -24.82 -4.06
N GLY A 573 32.24 -25.83 -3.84
CA GLY A 573 32.28 -26.69 -2.64
C GLY A 573 31.40 -26.18 -1.50
N THR A 574 31.65 -26.71 -0.30
CA THR A 574 30.91 -26.34 0.91
C THR A 574 31.31 -24.94 1.37
N LYS A 575 30.34 -24.16 1.82
CA LYS A 575 30.60 -22.89 2.52
C LYS A 575 30.73 -23.15 4.01
N ARG A 576 31.67 -22.46 4.64
CA ARG A 576 31.81 -22.45 6.09
C ARG A 576 32.19 -21.06 6.57
N THR A 577 31.89 -20.83 7.84
CA THR A 577 32.40 -19.67 8.58
C THR A 577 33.92 -19.74 8.69
N LEU A 578 34.56 -18.57 8.70
CA LEU A 578 35.98 -18.46 9.04
C LEU A 578 36.20 -18.82 10.50
N SER A 579 37.36 -19.42 10.80
CA SER A 579 37.87 -19.48 12.17
C SER A 579 38.34 -18.10 12.62
N THR A 580 38.42 -17.88 13.93
CA THR A 580 38.94 -16.62 14.49
C THR A 580 40.35 -16.30 14.01
N LYS A 581 41.19 -17.32 13.86
CA LYS A 581 42.55 -17.18 13.31
C LYS A 581 42.53 -16.74 11.84
N GLU A 582 41.74 -17.40 11.00
CA GLU A 582 41.61 -17.02 9.58
C GLU A 582 41.07 -15.59 9.43
N LEU A 583 40.10 -15.20 10.25
CA LEU A 583 39.61 -13.83 10.29
C LEU A 583 40.76 -12.85 10.59
N VAL A 584 41.52 -13.07 11.67
CA VAL A 584 42.63 -12.16 12.04
C VAL A 584 43.73 -12.12 10.98
N ASP A 585 44.05 -13.26 10.36
CA ASP A 585 45.12 -13.36 9.37
C ASP A 585 44.78 -12.61 8.07
N PHE A 586 43.51 -12.56 7.68
CA PHE A 586 43.08 -12.04 6.38
C PHE A 586 42.26 -10.75 6.44
N PHE A 587 41.63 -10.41 7.56
CA PHE A 587 40.73 -9.26 7.63
C PHE A 587 41.49 -7.95 7.47
N VAL A 588 41.01 -7.13 6.53
CA VAL A 588 41.57 -5.81 6.21
C VAL A 588 40.51 -4.73 6.38
N ILE A 589 40.92 -3.65 7.04
CA ILE A 589 40.12 -2.44 7.20
C ILE A 589 40.64 -1.38 6.22
N GLU A 590 39.72 -0.74 5.50
CA GLU A 590 40.04 0.32 4.54
C GLU A 590 39.91 1.70 5.22
N ILE A 591 41.00 2.48 5.18
CA ILE A 591 41.11 3.90 5.60
C ILE A 591 40.87 4.81 4.40
#